data_AF-A0A6G3XN81-F1
#
_entry.id   AF-A0A6G3XN81-F1
#
_cell.length_a   1.000
_cell.length_b   1.000
_cell.length_c   1.000
_cell.angle_alpha   90.00
_cell.angle_beta   90.00
_cell.angle_gamma   90.00
#
_symmetry.space_group_name_H-M   'P 1'
#
loop_
_entity.id
_entity.type
_entity.pdbx_description
1 polymer ?
#
loop_
_entity_poly.entity_id
_entity_poly.type
_entity_poly.pdbx_seq_one_letter_code
_entity_poly.pdbx_strand_id
1 'polypeptide(L)'
;RNIEQAIRDSDLGVNPSNDGNIIRVTFPELTQDRRKEYIKVAKTKAEDSKISIRSIRRKAKENLDKLVKDKESGEDEVRRAEKELDDTTA
;
A
#
# COMPACT_ATOMS: atom_id res chain seq x y z
N ARG A 1 -1.85 30.22 -8.18
CA ARG A 1 -1.85 30.56 -6.73
C ARG A 1 -2.29 29.38 -5.86
N ASN A 2 -3.42 28.72 -6.15
CA ASN A 2 -3.92 27.59 -5.35
C ASN A 2 -2.91 26.45 -5.14
N ILE A 3 -2.11 26.10 -6.16
CA ILE A 3 -1.09 25.04 -6.06
C ILE A 3 0.03 25.42 -5.07
N GLU A 4 0.54 26.65 -5.14
CA GLU A 4 1.60 27.13 -4.23
C GLU A 4 1.10 27.17 -2.78
N GLN A 5 -0.12 27.64 -2.57
CA GLN A 5 -0.73 27.71 -1.25
C GLN A 5 -0.97 26.31 -0.67
N ALA A 6 -1.45 25.37 -1.47
CA ALA A 6 -1.62 23.97 -1.04
C ALA A 6 -0.29 23.31 -0.63
N ILE A 7 0.81 23.62 -1.32
CA ILE A 7 2.15 23.10 -0.95
C ILE A 7 2.61 23.71 0.37
N ARG A 8 2.42 25.01 0.56
CA ARG A 8 2.82 25.73 1.79
C ARG A 8 2.03 25.24 3.02
N ASP A 9 0.73 25.01 2.85
CA ASP A 9 -0.18 24.59 3.92
C ASP A 9 -0.13 23.06 4.18
N SER A 10 0.67 22.31 3.40
CA SER A 10 0.84 20.88 3.57
C SER A 10 1.80 20.52 4.72
N ASP A 11 1.69 19.28 5.20
CA ASP A 11 2.57 18.73 6.24
C ASP A 11 4.04 18.49 5.79
N LEU A 12 4.39 18.91 4.57
CA LEU A 12 5.73 18.78 4.01
C LEU A 12 6.73 19.76 4.65
N GLY A 13 6.25 20.82 5.32
CA GLY A 13 7.11 21.78 6.02
C GLY A 13 8.04 22.57 5.10
N VAL A 14 7.62 22.78 3.86
CA VAL A 14 8.39 23.48 2.83
C VAL A 14 7.78 24.85 2.53
N ASN A 15 8.63 25.81 2.19
CA ASN A 15 8.19 27.12 1.75
C ASN A 15 8.47 27.28 0.23
N PRO A 16 7.46 27.11 -0.63
CA PRO A 16 7.65 27.23 -2.08
C PRO A 16 7.98 28.69 -2.47
N SER A 17 8.86 28.84 -3.45
CA SER A 17 9.12 30.11 -4.16
C SER A 17 8.53 30.06 -5.56
N ASN A 18 8.02 31.18 -6.07
CA ASN A 18 7.31 31.22 -7.35
C ASN A 18 7.81 32.38 -8.22
N ASP A 19 8.29 32.05 -9.42
CA ASP A 19 8.80 33.01 -10.42
C ASP A 19 7.74 33.38 -11.49
N GLY A 20 6.46 33.08 -11.25
CA GLY A 20 5.35 33.32 -12.16
C GLY A 20 5.01 32.12 -13.05
N ASN A 21 6.02 31.42 -13.59
CA ASN A 21 5.83 30.21 -14.40
C ASN A 21 6.28 28.92 -13.70
N ILE A 22 7.17 29.01 -12.71
CA ILE A 22 7.77 27.85 -12.04
C ILE A 22 7.64 28.02 -10.53
N ILE A 23 7.18 26.97 -9.86
CA ILE A 23 7.19 26.85 -8.40
C ILE A 23 8.41 26.01 -8.00
N ARG A 24 9.36 26.60 -7.28
CA ARG A 24 10.54 25.91 -6.74
C ARG A 24 10.34 25.59 -5.27
N VAL A 25 10.53 24.32 -4.92
CA VAL A 25 10.35 23.80 -3.57
C VAL A 25 11.68 23.25 -3.08
N THR A 26 12.29 23.91 -2.11
CA THR A 26 13.55 23.47 -1.51
C THR A 26 13.25 22.63 -0.28
N PHE A 27 13.61 21.36 -0.30
CA PHE A 27 13.47 20.47 0.86
C PHE A 27 14.70 20.58 1.75
N PRO A 28 14.55 21.03 3.01
CA PRO A 28 15.64 20.99 3.97
C PRO A 28 15.96 19.54 4.35
N GLU A 29 17.17 19.30 4.87
CA GLU A 29 17.50 17.99 5.42
C GLU A 29 16.56 17.62 6.56
N LEU A 30 16.05 16.38 6.53
CA LEU A 30 15.18 15.88 7.58
C LEU A 30 15.97 15.69 8.88
N THR A 31 15.44 16.26 9.96
CA THR A 31 15.90 15.99 11.32
C THR A 31 15.74 14.51 11.68
N GLN A 32 16.52 14.02 12.64
CA GLN A 32 16.46 12.62 13.06
C GLN A 32 15.05 12.21 13.51
N ASP A 33 14.33 13.09 14.20
CA ASP A 33 12.98 12.79 14.70
C ASP A 33 11.94 12.73 13.59
N ARG A 34 12.03 13.62 12.58
CA ARG A 34 11.20 13.52 11.37
C ARG A 34 11.46 12.23 10.60
N ARG A 35 12.71 11.78 10.52
CA ARG A 35 13.03 10.47 9.91
C ARG A 35 12.40 9.32 10.67
N LYS A 36 12.45 9.33 12.02
CA LYS A 36 11.79 8.29 12.85
C LYS A 36 10.27 8.27 12.63
N GLU A 37 9.65 9.43 12.55
CA GLU A 37 8.22 9.57 12.26
C GLU A 37 7.86 8.94 10.92
N TYR A 38 8.60 9.27 9.85
CA TYR A 38 8.37 8.67 8.53
C TYR A 38 8.64 7.17 8.48
N ILE A 39 9.65 6.67 9.19
CA ILE A 39 9.89 5.22 9.33
C ILE A 39 8.68 4.54 9.97
N LYS A 40 8.07 5.16 10.99
CA LYS A 40 6.86 4.62 11.62
C LYS A 40 5.70 4.56 10.63
N VAL A 41 5.45 5.64 9.89
CA VAL A 41 4.40 5.68 8.85
C VAL A 41 4.65 4.61 7.78
N ALA A 42 5.88 4.48 7.29
CA ALA A 42 6.24 3.47 6.30
C ALA A 42 5.99 2.05 6.81
N LYS A 43 6.39 1.75 8.06
CA LYS A 43 6.14 0.45 8.69
C LYS A 43 4.65 0.15 8.84
N THR A 44 3.85 1.11 9.29
CA THR A 44 2.39 0.95 9.40
C THR A 44 1.78 0.62 8.04
N LYS A 45 2.09 1.41 7.00
CA LYS A 45 1.60 1.15 5.64
C LYS A 45 2.01 -0.22 5.10
N ALA A 46 3.24 -0.66 5.41
CA ALA A 46 3.72 -1.99 5.01
C ALA A 46 2.93 -3.11 5.70
N GLU A 47 2.67 -2.99 7.01
CA GLU A 47 1.88 -3.98 7.74
C GLU A 47 0.42 -4.01 7.29
N ASP A 48 -0.20 -2.84 7.08
CA ASP A 48 -1.57 -2.75 6.53
C ASP A 48 -1.67 -3.43 5.17
N SER A 49 -0.66 -3.25 4.31
CA SER A 49 -0.59 -3.90 3.00
C SER A 49 -0.49 -5.43 3.14
N LYS A 50 0.35 -5.93 4.03
CA LYS A 50 0.46 -7.38 4.30
C LYS A 50 -0.83 -7.96 4.86
N ILE A 51 -1.51 -7.23 5.75
CA ILE A 51 -2.82 -7.64 6.28
C ILE A 51 -3.84 -7.75 5.15
N SER A 52 -3.88 -6.77 4.25
CA SER A 52 -4.75 -6.77 3.07
C SER A 52 -4.49 -7.98 2.17
N ILE A 53 -3.22 -8.25 1.82
CA ILE A 53 -2.82 -9.42 1.01
C ILE A 53 -3.29 -10.72 1.67
N ARG A 54 -3.04 -10.90 2.98
CA ARG A 54 -3.48 -12.10 3.71
C ARG A 54 -5.00 -12.25 3.75
N SER A 55 -5.73 -11.14 3.86
CA SER A 55 -7.19 -11.12 3.84
C SER A 55 -7.74 -11.56 2.47
N ILE A 56 -7.18 -11.02 1.38
CA ILE A 56 -7.52 -11.41 0.01
C ILE A 56 -7.25 -12.90 -0.21
N ARG A 57 -6.07 -13.39 0.21
CA ARG A 57 -5.72 -14.81 0.13
C ARG A 57 -6.73 -15.68 0.87
N ARG A 58 -7.08 -15.31 2.10
CA ARG A 58 -8.09 -16.04 2.89
C ARG A 58 -9.43 -16.11 2.16
N LYS A 59 -9.91 -14.99 1.60
CA LYS A 59 -11.16 -14.95 0.85
C LYS A 59 -11.10 -15.83 -0.41
N ALA A 60 -9.98 -15.84 -1.12
CA ALA A 60 -9.78 -16.71 -2.27
C ALA A 60 -9.82 -18.19 -1.88
N LYS A 61 -9.14 -18.58 -0.79
CA LYS A 61 -9.17 -19.94 -0.24
C LYS A 61 -10.58 -20.36 0.17
N GLU A 62 -11.31 -19.50 0.88
CA GLU A 62 -12.71 -19.77 1.26
C GLU A 62 -13.62 -19.98 0.04
N ASN A 63 -13.34 -19.32 -1.09
CA ASN A 63 -14.08 -19.54 -2.33
C ASN A 63 -13.70 -20.87 -2.99
N LEU A 64 -12.41 -21.21 -3.02
CA LEU A 64 -11.92 -22.51 -3.52
C LEU A 64 -12.54 -23.67 -2.74
N ASP A 65 -12.59 -23.57 -1.40
CA ASP A 65 -13.22 -24.57 -0.54
C ASP A 65 -14.73 -24.73 -0.82
N LYS A 66 -15.42 -23.64 -1.20
CA LYS A 66 -16.84 -23.69 -1.59
C LYS A 66 -17.04 -24.42 -2.92
N LEU A 67 -16.20 -24.15 -3.92
CA LEU A 67 -16.29 -24.82 -5.23
C LEU A 67 -16.19 -26.35 -5.10
N VAL A 68 -15.35 -26.86 -4.19
CA VAL A 68 -15.28 -28.31 -3.90
C VAL A 68 -16.56 -28.81 -3.24
N LYS A 69 -17.09 -28.08 -2.26
CA LYS A 69 -18.31 -28.46 -1.53
C LYS A 69 -19.54 -28.49 -2.45
N ASP A 70 -19.65 -27.50 -3.32
CA ASP A 70 -20.75 -27.35 -4.27
C ASP A 70 -20.56 -28.26 -5.50
N LYS A 71 -19.45 -29.00 -5.56
CA LYS A 71 -19.07 -29.90 -6.67
C LYS A 71 -18.99 -29.20 -8.03
N GLU A 72 -18.68 -27.90 -8.02
CA GLU A 72 -18.50 -27.09 -9.22
C GLU A 72 -17.09 -27.28 -9.83
N SER A 73 -16.14 -27.85 -9.09
CA SER A 73 -14.79 -28.16 -9.56
C SER A 73 -14.25 -29.44 -8.92
N GLY A 74 -13.29 -30.09 -9.59
CA GLY A 74 -12.64 -31.29 -9.07
C GLY A 74 -11.64 -30.98 -7.93
N GLU A 75 -11.53 -31.88 -6.96
CA GLU A 75 -10.60 -31.74 -5.82
C GLU A 75 -9.15 -31.51 -6.25
N ASP A 76 -8.73 -32.17 -7.32
CA ASP A 76 -7.37 -32.07 -7.87
C ASP A 76 -7.08 -30.69 -8.50
N GLU A 77 -8.10 -30.08 -9.11
CA GLU A 77 -7.99 -28.75 -9.72
C GLU A 77 -7.91 -27.68 -8.63
N VAL A 78 -8.76 -27.79 -7.60
CA VAL A 78 -8.73 -26.88 -6.46
C VAL A 78 -7.42 -26.97 -5.68
N ARG A 79 -6.88 -28.18 -5.46
CA ARG A 79 -5.57 -28.35 -4.80
C ARG A 79 -4.44 -27.65 -5.57
N ARG A 80 -4.48 -27.64 -6.92
CA ARG A 80 -3.51 -26.90 -7.73
C ARG A 80 -3.69 -25.39 -7.57
N ALA A 81 -4.93 -24.92 -7.62
CA ALA A 81 -5.27 -23.50 -7.44
C ALA A 81 -4.88 -22.99 -6.04
N GLU A 82 -5.05 -23.80 -4.98
CA GLU A 82 -4.59 -23.46 -3.64
C GLU A 82 -3.07 -23.30 -3.56
N LYS A 83 -2.32 -24.21 -4.20
CA LYS A 83 -0.86 -24.13 -4.25
C LYS A 83 -0.41 -22.87 -4.99
N GLU A 84 -1.02 -22.58 -6.14
CA GLU A 84 -0.71 -21.37 -6.92
C GLU A 84 -1.07 -20.09 -6.15
N LEU A 85 -2.19 -20.10 -5.43
CA LEU A 85 -2.60 -19.00 -4.55
C LEU A 85 -1.57 -18.75 -3.45
N ASP A 86 -1.07 -19.80 -2.79
CA ASP A 86 -0.04 -19.67 -1.75
C ASP A 86 1.31 -19.23 -2.34
N ASP A 87 1.73 -19.78 -3.48
CA ASP A 87 2.98 -19.40 -4.15
C ASP A 87 2.96 -17.92 -4.61
N THR A 88 1.80 -17.42 -5.08
CA THR A 88 1.64 -16.03 -5.54
C THR A 88 1.62 -15.03 -4.38
N THR A 89 1.28 -15.47 -3.18
CA THR A 89 1.10 -14.60 -2.00
C THR A 89 2.23 -14.68 -0.98
N ALA A 90 3.20 -15.57 -1.21
CA ALA A 90 4.41 -15.76 -0.41
C ALA A 90 5.35 -14.55 -0.41
#